data_AF-A0A9P7PZZ1-F1
#
_entry.id   AF-A0A9P7PZZ1-F1
#
_cell.length_a   1.000
_cell.length_b   1.000
_cell.length_c   1.000
_cell.angle_alpha   90.00
_cell.angle_beta   90.00
_cell.angle_gamma   90.00
#
_symmetry.space_group_name_H-M   'P 1'
#
loop_
_entity.id
_entity.type
_entity.pdbx_description
1 polymer ?
#
loop_
_entity_poly.entity_id
_entity_poly.type
_entity_poly.pdbx_seq_one_letter_code
_entity_poly.pdbx_strand_id
1 'polypeptide(L)'
;MAPSSSRHGKFRPALMTFVKSNNAQAAQATISSAIKAYRANIPSYLELHQDEHANASQMALDILTKLRGIGTATASLLLSVHDPLRVIFFSDEAYWWLCCGGRKDVTIRYNAKEYQLLCEKAAALARRLGGETQMVDVEKAAYVAMRAPGQAAETGEDHRMEKIKKMKKKTKGEECTTDAKTGDAEKPPKTEALPDESKDSAKRKAAQEKQVDEATGLRRSKRRKQPAKR
;
A
#
# COMPACT_ATOMS: atom_id res chain seq x y z
N MET A 1 36.60 10.28 22.68
CA MET A 1 35.86 10.21 21.39
C MET A 1 34.38 10.33 21.68
N ALA A 2 33.63 11.14 20.93
CA ALA A 2 32.17 11.17 21.05
C ALA A 2 31.56 10.01 20.22
N PRO A 3 30.56 9.26 20.75
CA PRO A 3 29.91 8.20 19.98
C PRO A 3 29.03 8.82 18.89
N SER A 4 29.49 8.75 17.63
CA SER A 4 28.72 9.18 16.46
C SER A 4 27.41 8.39 16.39
N SER A 5 26.27 9.08 16.45
CA SER A 5 24.94 8.45 16.45
C SER A 5 24.53 7.94 15.06
N SER A 6 25.22 6.91 14.56
CA SER A 6 24.96 6.20 13.30
C SER A 6 23.71 5.29 13.36
N ARG A 7 22.67 5.71 14.07
CA ARG A 7 21.34 5.10 14.02
C ARG A 7 20.72 5.42 12.65
N HIS A 8 20.89 4.51 11.71
CA HIS A 8 20.33 4.63 10.37
C HIS A 8 18.79 4.59 10.40
N GLY A 9 18.15 5.28 9.46
CA GLY A 9 16.69 5.36 9.35
C GLY A 9 16.02 6.35 10.30
N LYS A 10 14.67 6.42 10.23
CA LYS A 10 13.87 7.35 11.04
C LYS A 10 13.96 6.98 12.53
N PHE A 11 14.34 7.93 13.39
CA PHE A 11 14.35 7.70 14.84
C PHE A 11 12.94 7.41 15.38
N ARG A 12 12.78 6.26 16.07
CA ARG A 12 11.51 5.79 16.65
C ARG A 12 11.72 5.35 18.12
N PRO A 13 11.74 6.28 19.10
CA PRO A 13 12.15 5.97 20.48
C PRO A 13 11.25 4.92 21.16
N ALA A 14 9.95 4.94 20.91
CA ALA A 14 9.01 3.96 21.48
C ALA A 14 9.12 2.54 20.90
N LEU A 15 9.82 2.34 19.77
CA LEU A 15 9.86 1.06 19.07
C LEU A 15 10.44 -0.06 19.94
N MET A 16 11.56 0.20 20.60
CA MET A 16 12.20 -0.77 21.50
C MET A 16 11.33 -1.10 22.72
N THR A 17 10.56 -0.14 23.22
CA THR A 17 9.60 -0.35 24.32
C THR A 17 8.46 -1.26 23.87
N PHE A 18 7.93 -1.08 22.66
CA PHE A 18 6.90 -1.96 22.11
C PHE A 18 7.41 -3.38 21.91
N VAL A 19 8.59 -3.56 21.30
CA VAL A 19 9.19 -4.88 21.07
C VAL A 19 9.44 -5.60 22.41
N LYS A 20 9.99 -4.91 23.41
CA LYS A 20 10.20 -5.45 24.77
C LYS A 20 8.91 -5.72 25.55
N SER A 21 7.77 -5.16 25.14
CA SER A 21 6.47 -5.34 25.81
C SER A 21 5.72 -6.62 25.39
N ASN A 22 6.25 -7.38 24.43
CA ASN A 22 5.67 -8.66 24.05
C ASN A 22 6.04 -9.74 25.09
N ASN A 23 5.04 -10.49 25.56
CA ASN A 23 5.28 -11.68 26.39
C ASN A 23 6.06 -12.73 25.58
N ALA A 24 7.09 -13.34 26.18
CA ALA A 24 8.00 -14.26 25.49
C ALA A 24 7.31 -15.52 24.93
N GLN A 25 6.41 -16.15 25.71
CA GLN A 25 5.66 -17.33 25.26
C GLN A 25 4.70 -16.97 24.12
N ALA A 26 3.99 -15.83 24.23
CA ALA A 26 3.11 -15.33 23.18
C ALA A 26 3.88 -14.97 21.89
N ALA A 27 5.08 -14.40 22.02
CA ALA A 27 5.96 -14.12 20.90
C ALA A 27 6.43 -15.42 20.22
N GLN A 28 6.92 -16.39 20.99
CA GLN A 28 7.33 -17.70 20.48
C GLN A 28 6.18 -18.42 19.78
N ALA A 29 4.98 -18.44 20.36
CA ALA A 29 3.79 -19.04 19.77
C ALA A 29 3.37 -18.33 18.47
N THR A 30 3.45 -17.00 18.42
CA THR A 30 3.13 -16.21 17.22
C THR A 30 4.11 -16.48 16.08
N ILE A 31 5.42 -16.46 16.36
CA ILE A 31 6.48 -16.76 15.37
C ILE A 31 6.34 -18.21 14.87
N SER A 32 6.12 -19.17 15.77
CA SER A 32 5.90 -20.57 15.42
C SER A 32 4.66 -20.76 14.53
N SER A 33 3.59 -20.01 14.82
CA SER A 33 2.35 -20.01 14.02
C SER A 33 2.58 -19.40 12.63
N ALA A 34 3.34 -18.32 12.52
CA ALA A 34 3.70 -17.70 11.25
C ALA A 34 4.55 -18.64 10.38
N ILE A 35 5.57 -19.28 10.96
CA ILE A 35 6.41 -20.26 10.27
C ILE A 35 5.60 -21.49 9.84
N LYS A 36 4.67 -21.97 10.67
CA LYS A 36 3.77 -23.08 10.31
C LYS A 36 2.83 -22.70 9.17
N ALA A 37 2.25 -21.50 9.20
CA ALA A 37 1.39 -21.00 8.13
C ALA A 37 2.17 -20.83 6.81
N TYR A 38 3.38 -20.26 6.85
CA TYR A 38 4.28 -20.15 5.70
C TYR A 38 4.56 -21.52 5.08
N ARG A 39 5.09 -22.46 5.88
CA ARG A 39 5.47 -23.81 5.42
C ARG A 39 4.30 -24.65 4.91
N ALA A 40 3.07 -24.35 5.30
CA ALA A 40 1.86 -25.03 4.84
C ALA A 40 1.28 -24.47 3.53
N ASN A 41 1.74 -23.29 3.08
CA ASN A 41 1.22 -22.62 1.87
C ASN A 41 2.30 -22.28 0.85
N ILE A 42 3.59 -22.43 1.18
CA ILE A 42 4.69 -22.24 0.24
C ILE A 42 4.77 -23.45 -0.72
N PRO A 43 4.88 -23.25 -2.05
CA PRO A 43 5.04 -24.36 -2.99
C PRO A 43 6.27 -25.23 -2.68
N SER A 44 6.23 -26.52 -3.00
CA SER A 44 7.38 -27.42 -2.80
C SER A 44 8.52 -27.10 -3.77
N TYR A 45 8.19 -26.85 -5.03
CA TYR A 45 9.13 -26.48 -6.09
C TYR A 45 9.84 -25.15 -5.83
N LEU A 46 11.02 -24.99 -6.43
CA LEU A 46 11.81 -23.76 -6.34
C LEU A 46 11.37 -22.70 -7.37
N GLU A 47 10.56 -23.07 -8.37
CA GLU A 47 10.05 -22.16 -9.38
C GLU A 47 9.21 -21.04 -8.76
N LEU A 48 9.56 -19.79 -9.09
CA LEU A 48 8.98 -18.58 -8.50
C LEU A 48 7.63 -18.23 -9.16
N HIS A 49 6.63 -19.07 -8.91
CA HIS A 49 5.21 -18.81 -9.14
C HIS A 49 4.74 -17.64 -8.26
N GLN A 50 4.64 -16.48 -8.89
CA GLN A 50 4.67 -15.17 -8.25
C GLN A 50 3.63 -14.99 -7.16
N ASP A 51 2.39 -15.41 -7.44
CA ASP A 51 1.24 -15.18 -6.57
C ASP A 51 1.27 -16.09 -5.33
N GLU A 52 1.70 -17.34 -5.46
CA GLU A 52 1.73 -18.31 -4.36
C GLU A 52 2.80 -17.98 -3.32
N HIS A 53 4.04 -17.72 -3.76
CA HIS A 53 5.13 -17.32 -2.86
C HIS A 53 4.82 -15.98 -2.16
N ALA A 54 4.16 -15.04 -2.87
CA ALA A 54 3.71 -13.78 -2.29
C ALA A 54 2.57 -13.98 -1.26
N ASN A 55 1.58 -14.83 -1.56
CA ASN A 55 0.46 -15.14 -0.67
C ASN A 55 0.92 -15.85 0.62
N ALA A 56 1.75 -16.89 0.50
CA ALA A 56 2.32 -17.61 1.64
C ALA A 56 3.14 -16.67 2.54
N SER A 57 3.90 -15.75 1.93
CA SER A 57 4.62 -14.70 2.65
C SER A 57 3.67 -13.73 3.37
N GLN A 58 2.65 -13.23 2.69
CA GLN A 58 1.69 -12.27 3.27
C GLN A 58 0.94 -12.88 4.47
N MET A 59 0.52 -14.14 4.39
CA MET A 59 -0.12 -14.86 5.51
C MET A 59 0.79 -14.94 6.75
N ALA A 60 2.09 -15.14 6.56
CA ALA A 60 3.06 -15.15 7.66
C ALA A 60 3.30 -13.74 8.23
N LEU A 61 3.39 -12.72 7.37
CA LEU A 61 3.49 -11.32 7.78
C LEU A 61 2.26 -10.84 8.59
N ASP A 62 1.05 -11.25 8.20
CA ASP A 62 -0.20 -10.94 8.90
C ASP A 62 -0.30 -11.62 10.28
N ILE A 63 0.51 -12.66 10.53
CA ILE A 63 0.67 -13.26 11.85
C ILE A 63 1.78 -12.53 12.64
N LEU A 64 2.94 -12.29 12.04
CA LEU A 64 4.09 -11.62 12.70
C LEU A 64 3.78 -10.19 13.13
N THR A 65 3.00 -9.44 12.34
CA THR A 65 2.62 -8.04 12.63
C THR A 65 1.64 -7.89 13.80
N LYS A 66 1.15 -9.00 14.39
CA LYS A 66 0.42 -8.99 15.67
C LYS A 66 1.33 -8.69 16.86
N LEU A 67 2.65 -8.84 16.70
CA LEU A 67 3.64 -8.50 17.72
C LEU A 67 3.87 -6.98 17.79
N ARG A 68 3.84 -6.43 18.99
CA ARG A 68 3.99 -4.98 19.21
C ARG A 68 5.36 -4.52 18.74
N GLY A 69 5.38 -3.53 17.84
CA GLY A 69 6.59 -2.99 17.23
C GLY A 69 7.09 -3.74 15.99
N ILE A 70 6.42 -4.81 15.56
CA ILE A 70 6.75 -5.53 14.31
C ILE A 70 5.82 -5.04 13.20
N GLY A 71 6.37 -4.27 12.26
CA GLY A 71 5.67 -3.87 11.03
C GLY A 71 6.06 -4.75 9.84
N THR A 72 5.44 -4.52 8.67
CA THR A 72 5.68 -5.25 7.40
C THR A 72 7.16 -5.48 7.11
N ALA A 73 7.99 -4.44 7.24
CA ALA A 73 9.43 -4.52 7.02
C ALA A 73 10.12 -5.49 7.99
N THR A 74 9.92 -5.33 9.31
CA THR A 74 10.50 -6.23 10.32
C THR A 74 9.96 -7.66 10.21
N ALA A 75 8.70 -7.83 9.81
CA ALA A 75 8.12 -9.15 9.58
C ALA A 75 8.73 -9.84 8.34
N SER A 76 8.95 -9.10 7.24
CA SER A 76 9.68 -9.62 6.07
C SER A 76 11.14 -9.96 6.38
N LEU A 77 11.80 -9.22 7.28
CA LEU A 77 13.16 -9.54 7.76
C LEU A 77 13.17 -10.85 8.57
N LEU A 78 12.21 -11.04 9.48
CA LEU A 78 12.10 -12.29 10.24
C LEU A 78 11.82 -13.50 9.34
N LEU A 79 11.10 -13.31 8.22
CA LEU A 79 10.76 -14.37 7.30
C LEU A 79 11.85 -14.67 6.26
N SER A 80 12.56 -13.66 5.75
CA SER A 80 13.75 -13.83 4.88
C SER A 80 14.95 -14.45 5.62
N VAL A 81 15.10 -14.21 6.93
CA VAL A 81 16.07 -14.95 7.77
C VAL A 81 15.69 -16.44 7.92
N HIS A 82 14.40 -16.80 7.73
CA HIS A 82 13.92 -18.18 7.78
C HIS A 82 13.95 -18.88 6.41
N ASP A 83 13.65 -18.16 5.33
CA ASP A 83 13.75 -18.63 3.94
C ASP A 83 14.39 -17.55 3.03
N PRO A 84 15.74 -17.44 3.01
CA PRO A 84 16.45 -16.44 2.20
C PRO A 84 16.45 -16.78 0.71
N LEU A 85 15.97 -17.97 0.33
CA LEU A 85 15.89 -18.40 -1.06
C LEU A 85 14.66 -17.77 -1.72
N ARG A 86 13.51 -17.79 -1.02
CA ARG A 86 12.18 -17.50 -1.57
C ARG A 86 11.55 -16.19 -1.09
N VAL A 87 12.02 -15.61 0.02
CA VAL A 87 11.40 -14.42 0.64
C VAL A 87 12.36 -13.23 0.60
N ILE A 88 11.90 -12.13 0.01
CA ILE A 88 12.66 -10.87 -0.03
C ILE A 88 12.40 -10.00 1.20
N PHE A 89 13.47 -9.50 1.83
CA PHE A 89 13.41 -8.47 2.84
C PHE A 89 12.99 -7.12 2.23
N PHE A 90 11.95 -6.50 2.81
CA PHE A 90 11.51 -5.15 2.49
C PHE A 90 12.46 -4.08 3.08
N SER A 91 13.65 -4.01 2.49
CA SER A 91 14.62 -2.93 2.66
C SER A 91 14.28 -1.70 1.80
N ASP A 92 14.81 -0.54 2.20
CA ASP A 92 14.67 0.70 1.42
C ASP A 92 15.38 0.56 0.06
N GLU A 93 16.57 -0.04 0.05
CA GLU A 93 17.36 -0.28 -1.17
C GLU A 93 16.64 -1.20 -2.17
N ALA A 94 16.08 -2.33 -1.72
CA ALA A 94 15.35 -3.24 -2.61
C ALA A 94 14.11 -2.56 -3.23
N TYR A 95 13.35 -1.80 -2.43
CA TYR A 95 12.16 -1.10 -2.92
C TYR A 95 12.50 0.04 -3.87
N TRP A 96 13.50 0.88 -3.55
CA TRP A 96 13.90 1.97 -4.44
C TRP A 96 14.48 1.44 -5.76
N TRP A 97 15.28 0.38 -5.74
CA TRP A 97 15.84 -0.22 -6.95
C TRP A 97 14.75 -0.83 -7.83
N LEU A 98 14.00 -1.80 -7.29
CA LEU A 98 13.06 -2.64 -8.05
C LEU A 98 11.72 -1.94 -8.36
N CYS A 99 11.22 -1.10 -7.46
CA CYS A 99 9.89 -0.52 -7.55
C CYS A 99 9.89 0.99 -7.88
N CYS A 100 11.00 1.71 -7.69
CA CYS A 100 11.08 3.16 -7.95
C CYS A 100 12.02 3.57 -9.10
N GLY A 101 12.81 2.64 -9.65
CA GLY A 101 13.79 2.91 -10.71
C GLY A 101 15.05 3.62 -10.19
N GLY A 102 15.55 3.21 -9.02
CA GLY A 102 16.73 3.80 -8.37
C GLY A 102 16.48 5.13 -7.65
N ARG A 103 15.25 5.64 -7.67
CA ARG A 103 14.87 6.93 -7.07
C ARG A 103 14.67 6.86 -5.56
N LYS A 104 15.59 7.50 -4.82
CA LYS A 104 15.63 7.54 -3.34
C LYS A 104 14.72 8.61 -2.70
N ASP A 105 14.22 9.55 -3.50
CA ASP A 105 13.27 10.59 -3.09
C ASP A 105 11.86 10.05 -2.82
N VAL A 106 11.54 8.86 -3.35
CA VAL A 106 10.23 8.22 -3.15
C VAL A 106 10.07 7.78 -1.70
N THR A 107 9.05 8.31 -1.03
CA THR A 107 8.72 7.98 0.37
C THR A 107 8.06 6.61 0.48
N ILE A 108 8.75 5.68 1.14
CA ILE A 108 8.25 4.33 1.45
C ILE A 108 7.32 4.39 2.67
N ARG A 109 6.18 3.68 2.63
CA ARG A 109 5.21 3.61 3.74
C ARG A 109 5.25 2.28 4.49
N TYR A 110 5.91 1.26 3.94
CA TYR A 110 6.08 -0.07 4.52
C TYR A 110 4.75 -0.79 4.78
N ASN A 111 3.82 -0.73 3.82
CA ASN A 111 2.53 -1.42 3.90
C ASN A 111 2.49 -2.67 3.01
N ALA A 112 1.50 -3.54 3.24
CA ALA A 112 1.34 -4.81 2.51
C ALA A 112 1.32 -4.67 0.98
N LYS A 113 0.70 -3.60 0.42
CA LYS A 113 0.66 -3.41 -1.05
C LYS A 113 2.03 -3.08 -1.64
N GLU A 114 2.86 -2.36 -0.89
CA GLU A 114 4.24 -2.08 -1.30
C GLU A 114 5.12 -3.33 -1.17
N TYR A 115 4.85 -4.18 -0.17
CA TYR A 115 5.50 -5.49 -0.06
C TYR A 115 5.10 -6.44 -1.19
N GLN A 116 3.81 -6.52 -1.53
CA GLN A 116 3.33 -7.30 -2.67
C GLN A 116 3.98 -6.86 -3.98
N LEU A 117 4.09 -5.54 -4.22
CA LEU A 117 4.80 -4.99 -5.37
C LEU A 117 6.31 -5.32 -5.35
N LEU A 118 6.93 -5.37 -4.17
CA LEU A 118 8.33 -5.77 -4.04
C LEU A 118 8.53 -7.26 -4.39
N CYS A 119 7.71 -8.15 -3.84
CA CYS A 119 7.69 -9.56 -4.20
C CYS A 119 7.44 -9.77 -5.70
N GLU A 120 6.54 -8.98 -6.29
CA GLU A 120 6.29 -8.98 -7.73
C GLU A 120 7.58 -8.65 -8.51
N LYS A 121 8.19 -7.49 -8.27
CA LYS A 121 9.39 -7.08 -9.03
C LYS A 121 10.61 -7.96 -8.76
N ALA A 122 10.76 -8.49 -7.55
CA ALA A 122 11.84 -9.42 -7.20
C ALA A 122 11.70 -10.77 -7.93
N ALA A 123 10.51 -11.39 -7.92
CA ALA A 123 10.27 -12.64 -8.65
C ALA A 123 10.38 -12.45 -10.17
N ALA A 124 9.94 -11.30 -10.70
CA ALA A 124 10.12 -10.95 -12.11
C ALA A 124 11.61 -10.80 -12.49
N LEU A 125 12.43 -10.19 -11.62
CA LEU A 125 13.88 -10.10 -11.81
C LEU A 125 14.53 -11.50 -11.78
N ALA A 126 14.21 -12.32 -10.78
CA ALA A 126 14.79 -13.65 -10.62
C ALA A 126 14.48 -14.55 -11.83
N ARG A 127 13.24 -14.55 -12.34
CA ARG A 127 12.88 -15.27 -13.59
C ARG A 127 13.65 -14.75 -14.80
N ARG A 128 13.86 -13.42 -14.93
CA ARG A 128 14.67 -12.82 -16.00
C ARG A 128 16.16 -13.22 -15.91
N LEU A 129 16.64 -13.59 -14.73
CA LEU A 129 17.99 -14.09 -14.45
C LEU A 129 18.08 -15.62 -14.43
N GLY A 130 17.15 -16.33 -15.09
CA GLY A 130 17.18 -17.79 -15.24
C GLY A 130 16.44 -18.57 -14.14
N GLY A 131 15.76 -17.90 -13.20
CA GLY A 131 14.94 -18.53 -12.16
C GLY A 131 15.71 -19.01 -10.93
N GLU A 132 17.00 -19.33 -11.07
CA GLU A 132 17.87 -19.79 -9.97
C GLU A 132 18.28 -18.69 -8.97
N THR A 133 18.01 -17.42 -9.28
CA THR A 133 18.43 -16.27 -8.44
C THR A 133 17.63 -16.20 -7.14
N GLN A 134 18.33 -16.35 -6.02
CA GLN A 134 17.76 -16.32 -4.67
C GLN A 134 17.35 -14.89 -4.27
N MET A 135 16.31 -14.74 -3.45
CA MET A 135 15.87 -13.42 -2.97
C MET A 135 16.97 -12.69 -2.19
N VAL A 136 17.75 -13.40 -1.38
CA VAL A 136 18.91 -12.83 -0.66
C VAL A 136 20.00 -12.30 -1.60
N ASP A 137 20.10 -12.78 -2.84
CA ASP A 137 21.03 -12.24 -3.84
C ASP A 137 20.46 -11.01 -4.56
N VAL A 138 19.13 -10.97 -4.77
CA VAL A 138 18.41 -9.75 -5.19
C VAL A 138 18.60 -8.63 -4.17
N GLU A 139 18.57 -8.93 -2.86
CA GLU A 139 18.84 -7.97 -1.78
C GLU A 139 20.28 -7.44 -1.80
N LYS A 140 21.29 -8.33 -1.94
CA LYS A 140 22.69 -7.93 -2.07
C LYS A 140 22.90 -7.02 -3.29
N ALA A 141 22.33 -7.40 -4.43
CA ALA A 141 22.40 -6.62 -5.66
C ALA A 141 21.77 -5.23 -5.48
N ALA A 142 20.58 -5.15 -4.85
CA ALA A 142 19.93 -3.89 -4.54
C ALA A 142 20.77 -3.00 -3.60
N TYR A 143 21.30 -3.58 -2.52
CA TYR A 143 22.16 -2.87 -1.57
C TYR A 143 23.37 -2.23 -2.26
N VAL A 144 24.05 -2.99 -3.14
CA VAL A 144 25.20 -2.49 -3.90
C VAL A 144 24.77 -1.42 -4.92
N ALA A 145 23.77 -1.71 -5.76
CA ALA A 145 23.29 -0.78 -6.79
C ALA A 145 22.84 0.57 -6.20
N MET A 146 22.14 0.55 -5.06
CA MET A 146 21.65 1.75 -4.40
C MET A 146 22.71 2.50 -3.58
N ARG A 147 23.91 1.93 -3.38
CA ARG A 147 25.00 2.55 -2.59
C ARG A 147 26.28 2.83 -3.40
N ALA A 148 26.38 2.32 -4.63
CA ALA A 148 27.49 2.61 -5.54
C ALA A 148 27.59 4.12 -5.84
N PRO A 149 28.76 4.77 -5.62
CA PRO A 149 28.96 6.15 -6.02
C PRO A 149 28.99 6.26 -7.54
N GLY A 150 28.19 7.16 -8.11
CA GLY A 150 28.17 7.48 -9.54
C GLY A 150 26.88 7.11 -10.28
N GLN A 151 26.08 6.16 -9.80
CA GLN A 151 24.82 5.77 -10.48
C GLN A 151 23.60 6.58 -9.99
N ALA A 152 23.57 7.87 -10.33
CA ALA A 152 22.41 8.73 -10.16
C ALA A 152 21.38 8.57 -11.31
N ALA A 153 20.88 7.34 -11.51
CA ALA A 153 19.68 7.01 -12.29
C ALA A 153 19.52 7.64 -13.70
N GLU A 154 20.51 7.48 -14.60
CA GLU A 154 20.32 7.73 -16.04
C GLU A 154 19.61 6.56 -16.76
N THR A 155 18.37 6.26 -16.37
CA THR A 155 17.46 5.36 -17.12
C THR A 155 16.08 6.00 -17.29
N GLY A 156 16.05 7.12 -18.02
CA GLY A 156 14.87 7.96 -18.24
C GLY A 156 14.12 7.74 -19.56
N GLU A 157 14.05 6.49 -20.05
CA GLU A 157 13.41 6.16 -21.34
C GLU A 157 11.86 6.18 -21.31
N ASP A 158 11.27 7.33 -20.99
CA ASP A 158 9.85 7.60 -21.30
C ASP A 158 9.53 9.07 -21.67
N HIS A 159 10.51 9.98 -21.64
CA HIS A 159 10.29 11.38 -22.04
C HIS A 159 10.35 11.66 -23.56
N ARG A 160 10.38 10.62 -24.41
CA ARG A 160 10.49 10.77 -25.88
C ARG A 160 9.16 11.09 -26.58
N MET A 161 8.01 10.84 -25.96
CA MET A 161 6.68 10.98 -26.62
C MET A 161 6.02 12.36 -26.47
N GLU A 162 6.47 13.23 -25.57
CA GLU A 162 5.84 14.56 -25.40
C GLU A 162 6.30 15.62 -26.41
N LYS A 163 7.57 15.58 -26.84
CA LYS A 163 8.16 16.63 -27.70
C LYS A 163 7.59 16.67 -29.12
N ILE A 164 7.05 15.56 -29.63
CA ILE A 164 6.49 15.49 -31.00
C ILE A 164 5.16 16.26 -31.12
N LYS A 165 4.34 16.30 -30.06
CA LYS A 165 3.00 16.93 -30.11
C LYS A 165 3.03 18.47 -30.12
N LYS A 166 4.12 19.10 -29.65
CA LYS A 166 4.23 20.57 -29.54
C LYS A 166 4.73 21.27 -30.82
N MET A 167 5.24 20.53 -31.82
CA MET A 167 5.73 21.09 -33.10
C MET A 167 4.70 21.17 -34.24
N LYS A 168 3.49 20.62 -34.10
CA LYS A 168 2.45 20.64 -35.15
C LYS A 168 1.39 21.76 -35.03
N LYS A 169 1.53 22.72 -34.10
CA LYS A 169 0.52 23.76 -33.82
C LYS A 169 1.00 25.19 -34.13
N LYS A 170 1.72 25.43 -35.24
CA LYS A 170 2.20 26.79 -35.57
C LYS A 170 2.34 27.14 -37.07
N THR A 171 1.34 26.80 -37.87
CA THR A 171 1.05 27.36 -39.22
C THR A 171 -0.48 27.31 -39.34
N LYS A 172 -1.21 28.44 -39.38
CA LYS A 172 -1.57 29.27 -40.55
C LYS A 172 -2.14 28.44 -41.72
N GLY A 173 -3.33 28.70 -42.27
CA GLY A 173 -4.34 29.75 -42.03
C GLY A 173 -4.96 30.23 -43.36
N GLU A 174 -6.22 30.67 -43.36
CA GLU A 174 -7.01 31.16 -44.53
C GLU A 174 -7.34 30.07 -45.59
N GLU A 175 -8.44 30.07 -46.38
CA GLU A 175 -9.82 30.63 -46.29
C GLU A 175 -10.71 30.00 -47.41
N CYS A 176 -12.06 29.95 -47.26
CA CYS A 176 -13.12 29.84 -48.31
C CYS A 176 -13.14 28.67 -49.35
N THR A 177 -14.25 28.10 -49.83
CA THR A 177 -15.74 28.14 -49.57
C THR A 177 -16.28 26.67 -49.49
N THR A 178 -17.47 26.15 -49.90
CA THR A 178 -18.73 26.59 -50.58
C THR A 178 -19.90 25.60 -50.31
N ASP A 179 -21.11 25.95 -50.78
CA ASP A 179 -22.28 25.16 -51.27
C ASP A 179 -22.34 23.61 -51.19
N ALA A 180 -23.51 22.94 -51.04
CA ALA A 180 -24.87 23.34 -50.62
C ALA A 180 -25.82 22.10 -50.47
N LYS A 181 -26.95 22.27 -49.73
CA LYS A 181 -28.25 21.52 -49.85
C LYS A 181 -28.30 20.01 -49.44
N THR A 182 -29.40 19.40 -48.94
CA THR A 182 -30.78 19.86 -48.53
C THR A 182 -31.40 18.92 -47.47
N GLY A 183 -32.27 19.43 -46.59
CA GLY A 183 -33.38 18.70 -45.93
C GLY A 183 -33.06 17.80 -44.71
N ASP A 184 -33.96 17.57 -43.73
CA ASP A 184 -35.24 18.24 -43.44
C ASP A 184 -35.65 18.07 -41.95
N ALA A 185 -36.88 18.50 -41.56
CA ALA A 185 -37.62 18.52 -40.27
C ALA A 185 -37.21 17.60 -39.06
N GLU A 186 -37.58 17.83 -37.78
CA GLU A 186 -38.53 18.79 -37.13
C GLU A 186 -38.21 19.00 -35.61
N LYS A 187 -38.96 19.87 -34.89
CA LYS A 187 -38.79 20.24 -33.46
C LYS A 187 -39.96 21.11 -32.94
N PRO A 188 -40.32 21.23 -31.63
CA PRO A 188 -40.30 20.31 -30.46
C PRO A 188 -41.76 20.02 -29.97
N PRO A 189 -42.02 19.71 -28.68
CA PRO A 189 -42.42 20.79 -27.75
C PRO A 189 -41.86 20.67 -26.30
N LYS A 190 -42.26 21.61 -25.41
CA LYS A 190 -41.99 21.63 -23.95
C LYS A 190 -43.30 21.66 -23.13
N THR A 191 -43.28 21.06 -21.94
CA THR A 191 -43.85 21.52 -20.63
C THR A 191 -43.42 20.48 -19.57
N GLU A 192 -42.95 20.74 -18.34
CA GLU A 192 -43.21 21.75 -17.28
C GLU A 192 -44.53 21.59 -16.52
N ALA A 193 -44.49 20.90 -15.36
CA ALA A 193 -45.08 21.31 -14.07
C ALA A 193 -44.78 20.30 -12.91
N LEU A 194 -44.66 20.81 -11.68
CA LEU A 194 -44.76 20.10 -10.38
C LEU A 194 -45.85 20.82 -9.53
N PRO A 195 -46.46 20.19 -8.50
CA PRO A 195 -46.05 20.53 -7.12
C PRO A 195 -46.11 19.33 -6.12
N ASP A 196 -46.25 19.63 -4.82
CA ASP A 196 -45.77 18.86 -3.63
C ASP A 196 -46.87 18.71 -2.53
N GLU A 197 -46.51 18.21 -1.33
CA GLU A 197 -47.27 18.07 -0.06
C GLU A 197 -48.34 16.93 -0.01
N SER A 198 -48.62 16.22 1.11
CA SER A 198 -47.93 16.10 2.41
C SER A 198 -48.43 14.95 3.33
N LYS A 199 -47.61 14.66 4.37
CA LYS A 199 -47.91 14.21 5.75
C LYS A 199 -49.32 13.63 6.10
N ASP A 200 -49.37 12.44 6.74
CA ASP A 200 -49.99 12.30 8.09
C ASP A 200 -49.48 11.04 8.86
N SER A 201 -50.13 10.65 9.97
CA SER A 201 -49.40 10.26 11.20
C SER A 201 -49.96 9.14 12.12
N ALA A 202 -49.06 8.66 12.99
CA ALA A 202 -49.23 8.25 14.41
C ALA A 202 -50.14 7.07 14.89
N LYS A 203 -49.50 6.26 15.79
CA LYS A 203 -50.00 5.64 17.04
C LYS A 203 -50.74 4.27 17.06
N ARG A 204 -50.53 3.60 18.23
CA ARG A 204 -51.11 2.33 18.78
C ARG A 204 -50.53 1.04 18.16
N LYS A 205 -49.93 0.07 18.87
CA LYS A 205 -49.77 -0.32 20.30
C LYS A 205 -50.86 -1.23 20.92
N ALA A 206 -50.55 -2.53 20.97
CA ALA A 206 -50.88 -3.52 22.00
C ALA A 206 -49.84 -4.68 21.88
N ALA A 207 -49.41 -5.49 22.87
CA ALA A 207 -49.47 -5.60 24.35
C ALA A 207 -49.54 -7.12 24.66
N GLN A 208 -49.07 -7.70 25.78
CA GLN A 208 -47.98 -7.45 26.77
C GLN A 208 -47.68 -8.87 27.35
N GLU A 209 -46.91 -9.26 28.39
CA GLU A 209 -46.26 -8.78 29.64
C GLU A 209 -44.85 -9.49 29.66
N LYS A 210 -43.69 -8.90 30.02
CA LYS A 210 -43.11 -8.62 31.37
C LYS A 210 -42.60 -9.86 32.14
N GLN A 211 -41.66 -9.77 33.10
CA GLN A 211 -41.25 -8.71 34.05
C GLN A 211 -39.70 -8.50 34.07
N VAL A 212 -39.14 -7.28 33.96
CA VAL A 212 -38.74 -6.22 34.95
C VAL A 212 -37.62 -6.59 35.96
N ASP A 213 -36.76 -5.68 36.46
CA ASP A 213 -36.32 -4.29 36.11
C ASP A 213 -34.98 -4.02 36.89
N GLU A 214 -34.28 -2.86 36.96
CA GLU A 214 -34.44 -1.45 36.53
C GLU A 214 -33.01 -0.82 36.41
N ALA A 215 -32.93 0.47 36.03
CA ALA A 215 -31.97 1.48 36.50
C ALA A 215 -30.46 1.30 36.18
N THR A 216 -29.72 2.32 35.75
CA THR A 216 -30.01 3.66 35.20
C THR A 216 -28.83 4.03 34.30
N GLY A 217 -28.97 5.05 33.43
CA GLY A 217 -27.84 5.56 32.65
C GLY A 217 -27.95 7.06 32.36
N LEU A 218 -26.82 7.72 32.09
CA LEU A 218 -26.80 9.10 31.57
C LEU A 218 -25.59 9.40 30.68
N ARG A 219 -25.75 10.42 29.82
CA ARG A 219 -25.03 10.57 28.54
C ARG A 219 -23.73 11.38 28.61
N ARG A 220 -22.66 10.81 28.03
CA ARG A 220 -21.73 11.40 27.04
C ARG A 220 -21.65 12.94 26.96
N SER A 221 -20.55 13.53 27.43
CA SER A 221 -20.22 14.96 27.29
C SER A 221 -19.47 15.29 25.98
N LYS A 222 -19.59 16.54 25.49
CA LYS A 222 -18.83 17.11 24.35
C LYS A 222 -17.90 18.23 24.83
N ARG A 223 -16.58 18.11 24.61
CA ARG A 223 -15.59 19.14 24.93
C ARG A 223 -15.61 20.29 23.89
N ARG A 224 -15.91 21.53 24.31
CA ARG A 224 -15.75 22.75 23.49
C ARG A 224 -14.44 23.49 23.82
N LYS A 225 -13.92 24.26 22.87
CA LYS A 225 -12.80 25.20 23.07
C LYS A 225 -13.22 26.38 23.97
N GLN A 226 -12.26 26.96 24.68
CA GLN A 226 -12.33 28.33 25.20
C GLN A 226 -11.47 29.26 24.33
N PRO A 227 -11.85 30.55 24.16
CA PRO A 227 -10.97 31.61 23.67
C PRO A 227 -10.13 32.21 24.82
N ALA A 228 -9.07 32.93 24.47
CA ALA A 228 -8.16 33.56 25.43
C ALA A 228 -8.76 34.82 26.10
N LYS A 229 -8.13 35.26 27.21
CA LYS A 229 -8.31 36.60 27.78
C LYS A 229 -7.05 37.44 27.53
N ARG A 230 -7.31 38.76 27.47
CA ARG A 230 -6.38 39.90 27.38
C ARG A 230 -5.03 39.66 28.06
#